data_AF-A0A1A9GNE5-F1
#
_entry.id   AF-A0A1A9GNE5-F1
#
_cell.length_a   1.000
_cell.length_b   1.000
_cell.length_c   1.000
_cell.angle_alpha   90.00
_cell.angle_beta   90.00
_cell.angle_gamma   90.00
#
_symmetry.space_group_name_H-M   'P 1'
#
loop_
_entity.id
_entity.type
_entity.pdbx_description
1 polymer ?
#
loop_
_entity_poly.entity_id
_entity_poly.type
_entity_poly.pdbx_seq_one_letter_code
_entity_poly.pdbx_strand_id
1 'polypeptide(L)'
;MVSTVVLLVTVAVVCAIGALASGPATERRRARDLSRRLRYVERHPQRVNLGDIESLMRAHEMPEDEIRLLTAKARSRGIRPLTMWMWVQQRGVHTLAVVVAADLSHEALISHLAHGTVPDLAELEVFAALNGLTRSAAEPTRPVVVTAAAVAPSARPAAPSVTARHDVAPGALPPVVAPGTWPYGDIRDILGGSAA
;
A
#
# COMPACT_ATOMS: atom_id res chain seq x y z
N MET A 1 17.19 -0.20 -61.05
CA MET A 1 16.25 -0.70 -60.01
C MET A 1 16.95 -1.36 -58.82
N VAL A 2 18.07 -2.08 -58.99
CA VAL A 2 18.78 -2.69 -57.85
C VAL A 2 19.37 -1.64 -56.89
N SER A 3 20.00 -0.58 -57.38
CA SER A 3 20.60 0.46 -56.51
C SER A 3 19.57 1.22 -55.67
N THR A 4 18.37 1.46 -56.17
CA THR A 4 17.30 2.15 -55.41
C THR A 4 16.76 1.28 -54.29
N VAL A 5 16.66 -0.04 -54.50
CA VAL A 5 16.23 -0.99 -53.47
C VAL A 5 17.28 -1.10 -52.35
N VAL A 6 18.57 -1.15 -52.70
CA VAL A 6 19.66 -1.21 -51.72
C VAL A 6 19.72 0.05 -50.84
N LEU A 7 19.51 1.23 -51.44
CA LEU A 7 19.49 2.49 -50.70
C LEU A 7 18.30 2.56 -49.72
N LEU A 8 17.14 2.07 -50.13
CA LEU A 8 15.93 2.10 -49.29
C LEU A 8 16.04 1.13 -48.11
N VAL A 9 16.60 -0.07 -48.33
CA VAL A 9 16.86 -1.05 -47.28
C VAL A 9 17.89 -0.53 -46.27
N THR A 10 18.97 0.11 -46.73
CA THR A 10 20.00 0.65 -45.83
C THR A 10 19.47 1.80 -44.96
N VAL A 11 18.65 2.70 -45.51
CA VAL A 11 17.99 3.76 -44.72
C VAL A 11 17.02 3.17 -43.70
N ALA A 12 16.21 2.18 -44.08
CA ALA A 12 15.29 1.51 -43.16
C ALA A 12 16.01 0.83 -41.99
N VAL A 13 17.14 0.16 -42.27
CA VAL A 13 17.97 -0.49 -41.24
C VAL A 13 18.60 0.54 -40.29
N VAL A 14 19.13 1.65 -40.82
CA VAL A 14 19.69 2.73 -39.98
C VAL A 14 18.61 3.39 -39.10
N CYS A 15 17.41 3.63 -39.65
CA CYS A 15 16.28 4.15 -38.87
C CYS A 15 15.82 3.17 -37.78
N ALA A 16 15.76 1.86 -38.08
CA ALA A 16 15.39 0.84 -37.10
C ALA A 16 16.42 0.75 -35.96
N ILE A 17 17.72 0.81 -36.26
CA ILE A 17 18.80 0.80 -35.26
C ILE A 17 18.75 2.07 -34.39
N GLY A 18 18.50 3.23 -34.98
CA GLY A 18 18.33 4.49 -34.24
C GLY A 18 17.13 4.48 -33.29
N ALA A 19 16.01 3.87 -33.71
CA ALA A 19 14.82 3.72 -32.87
C ALA A 19 15.07 2.77 -31.68
N LEU A 20 15.78 1.66 -31.91
CA LEU A 20 16.14 0.70 -30.86
C LEU A 20 17.14 1.28 -29.84
N ALA A 21 18.08 2.12 -30.29
CA ALA A 21 19.08 2.75 -29.41
C ALA A 21 18.48 3.86 -28.51
N SER A 22 17.33 4.43 -28.88
CA SER A 22 16.72 5.55 -28.17
C SER A 22 15.82 5.13 -27.00
N GLY A 23 15.34 3.88 -26.96
CA GLY A 23 14.40 3.36 -25.95
C GLY A 23 14.92 3.27 -24.49
N PRO A 24 16.11 2.71 -24.22
CA PRO A 24 16.49 2.37 -22.84
C PRO A 24 16.85 3.60 -21.99
N ALA A 25 17.30 4.69 -22.61
CA ALA A 25 17.62 5.93 -21.89
C ALA A 25 16.34 6.65 -21.41
N THR A 26 15.27 6.62 -22.19
CA THR A 26 13.98 7.22 -21.83
C THR A 26 13.25 6.43 -20.75
N GLU A 27 13.28 5.10 -20.81
CA GLU A 27 12.63 4.25 -19.79
C GLU A 27 13.32 4.35 -18.43
N ARG A 28 14.66 4.29 -18.40
CA ARG A 28 15.43 4.45 -17.15
C ARG A 28 15.21 5.82 -16.51
N ARG A 29 15.09 6.89 -17.31
CA ARG A 29 14.75 8.23 -16.79
C ARG A 29 13.34 8.25 -16.21
N ARG A 30 12.35 7.73 -16.93
CA ARG A 30 10.96 7.63 -16.45
C ARG A 30 10.84 6.83 -15.15
N ALA A 31 11.53 5.69 -15.05
CA ALA A 31 11.55 4.87 -13.84
C ALA A 31 12.15 5.65 -12.65
N ARG A 32 13.27 6.35 -12.84
CA ARG A 32 13.87 7.18 -11.78
C ARG A 32 12.97 8.33 -11.35
N ASP A 33 12.31 9.00 -12.30
CA ASP A 33 11.39 10.10 -12.02
C ASP A 33 10.17 9.60 -11.22
N LEU A 34 9.63 8.43 -11.58
CA LEU A 34 8.57 7.77 -10.83
C LEU A 34 9.02 7.42 -9.41
N SER A 35 10.19 6.79 -9.24
CA SER A 35 10.71 6.48 -7.90
C SER A 35 10.99 7.74 -7.07
N ARG A 36 11.41 8.85 -7.69
CA ARG A 36 11.58 10.13 -7.01
C ARG A 36 10.23 10.69 -6.58
N ARG A 37 9.22 10.57 -7.43
CA ARG A 37 7.87 11.04 -7.17
C ARG A 37 7.18 10.25 -6.06
N LEU A 38 7.26 8.93 -6.05
CA LEU A 38 6.74 8.10 -4.97
C LEU A 38 7.39 8.46 -3.61
N ARG A 39 8.71 8.66 -3.58
CA ARG A 39 9.43 9.15 -2.38
C ARG A 39 8.99 10.55 -1.93
N TYR A 40 8.59 11.41 -2.86
CA TYR A 40 8.06 12.73 -2.53
C TYR A 40 6.66 12.62 -1.91
N VAL A 41 5.78 11.79 -2.50
CA VAL A 41 4.42 11.54 -2.02
C VAL A 41 4.44 10.86 -0.65
N GLU A 42 5.37 9.94 -0.42
CA GLU A 42 5.55 9.31 0.89
C GLU A 42 5.78 10.32 2.01
N ARG A 43 6.51 11.42 1.73
CA ARG A 43 6.73 12.53 2.68
C ARG A 43 5.58 13.55 2.71
N HIS A 44 4.81 13.64 1.62
CA HIS A 44 3.73 14.61 1.45
C HIS A 44 2.47 13.92 0.92
N PRO A 45 1.82 13.05 1.72
CA PRO A 45 0.72 12.21 1.25
C PRO A 45 -0.45 13.03 0.71
N GLN A 46 -0.67 14.24 1.20
CA GLN A 46 -1.67 15.20 0.71
C GLN A 46 -1.51 15.62 -0.76
N ARG A 47 -0.35 15.34 -1.38
CA ARG A 47 -0.06 15.64 -2.79
C ARG A 47 -0.28 14.45 -3.72
N VAL A 48 -0.71 13.30 -3.19
CA VAL A 48 -0.96 12.11 -4.02
C VAL A 48 -2.08 12.37 -5.04
N ASN A 49 -1.88 11.89 -6.26
CA ASN A 49 -2.92 11.88 -7.28
C ASN A 49 -3.23 10.46 -7.75
N LEU A 50 -4.22 10.32 -8.63
CA LEU A 50 -4.66 9.01 -9.12
C LEU A 50 -3.57 8.27 -9.92
N GLY A 51 -2.76 8.99 -10.70
CA GLY A 51 -1.65 8.40 -11.45
C GLY A 51 -0.53 7.85 -10.56
N ASP A 52 -0.34 8.41 -9.36
CA ASP A 52 0.56 7.86 -8.35
C ASP A 52 0.04 6.52 -7.81
N ILE A 53 -1.28 6.38 -7.65
CA ILE A 53 -1.94 5.13 -7.25
C ILE A 53 -1.84 4.07 -8.35
N GLU A 54 -2.12 4.43 -9.60
CA GLU A 54 -1.93 3.54 -10.76
C GLU A 54 -0.49 3.05 -10.88
N SER A 55 0.48 3.96 -10.65
CA SER A 55 1.90 3.63 -10.65
C SER A 55 2.27 2.64 -9.54
N LEU A 56 1.67 2.80 -8.35
CA LEU A 56 1.84 1.85 -7.25
C LEU A 56 1.23 0.48 -7.58
N MET A 57 0.02 0.45 -8.15
CA MET A 57 -0.62 -0.81 -8.55
C MET A 57 0.21 -1.55 -9.58
N ARG A 58 0.74 -0.83 -10.59
CA ARG A 58 1.63 -1.40 -11.61
C ARG A 58 2.95 -1.90 -11.02
N ALA A 59 3.49 -1.22 -10.01
CA ALA A 59 4.68 -1.67 -9.30
C ALA A 59 4.46 -2.95 -8.47
N HIS A 60 3.21 -3.28 -8.15
CA HIS A 60 2.80 -4.54 -7.51
C HIS A 60 2.25 -5.56 -8.53
N GLU A 61 2.66 -5.43 -9.79
CA GLU A 61 2.36 -6.39 -10.87
C GLU A 61 0.85 -6.62 -11.12
N MET A 62 0.01 -5.65 -10.77
CA MET A 62 -1.42 -5.72 -11.04
C MET A 62 -1.71 -5.63 -12.55
N PRO A 63 -2.60 -6.46 -13.11
CA PRO A 63 -2.99 -6.39 -14.50
C PRO A 63 -3.55 -5.02 -14.90
N GLU A 64 -3.17 -4.51 -16.08
CA GLU A 64 -3.55 -3.16 -16.53
C GLU A 64 -5.07 -2.99 -16.72
N ASP A 65 -5.80 -4.08 -16.98
CA ASP A 65 -7.27 -4.07 -17.04
C ASP A 65 -7.89 -3.89 -15.65
N GLU A 66 -7.33 -4.51 -14.61
CA GLU A 66 -7.77 -4.34 -13.22
C GLU A 66 -7.45 -2.93 -12.72
N ILE A 67 -6.27 -2.39 -13.03
CA ILE A 67 -5.92 -1.01 -12.70
C ILE A 67 -6.95 -0.04 -13.29
N ARG A 68 -7.34 -0.24 -14.56
CA ARG A 68 -8.37 0.58 -15.22
C ARG A 68 -9.73 0.44 -14.55
N LEU A 69 -10.16 -0.78 -14.21
CA LEU A 69 -11.39 -1.05 -13.50
C LEU A 69 -11.44 -0.31 -12.15
N LEU A 70 -10.39 -0.48 -11.33
CA LEU A 70 -10.30 0.13 -10.00
C LEU A 70 -10.27 1.64 -10.07
N THR A 71 -9.53 2.19 -11.03
CA THR A 71 -9.43 3.64 -11.26
C THR A 71 -10.78 4.23 -11.68
N ALA A 72 -11.51 3.54 -12.55
CA ALA A 72 -12.85 3.93 -12.98
C ALA A 72 -13.85 3.87 -11.81
N LYS A 73 -13.84 2.81 -11.02
CA LYS A 73 -14.67 2.65 -9.81
C LYS A 73 -14.36 3.69 -8.74
N ALA A 74 -13.07 3.93 -8.47
CA ALA A 74 -12.66 4.96 -7.51
C ALA A 74 -13.16 6.35 -7.94
N ARG A 75 -13.06 6.66 -9.23
CA ARG A 75 -13.56 7.93 -9.78
C ARG A 75 -15.08 8.04 -9.69
N SER A 76 -15.83 7.01 -10.06
CA SER A 76 -17.30 7.03 -10.02
C SER A 76 -17.85 7.12 -8.60
N ARG A 77 -17.14 6.54 -7.62
CA ARG A 77 -17.48 6.61 -6.19
C ARG A 77 -16.91 7.82 -5.45
N GLY A 78 -16.18 8.70 -6.14
CA GLY A 78 -15.56 9.87 -5.53
C GLY A 78 -14.51 9.53 -4.47
N ILE A 79 -13.88 8.35 -4.54
CA ILE A 79 -12.84 7.93 -3.60
C ILE A 79 -11.59 8.80 -3.85
N ARG A 80 -11.21 9.59 -2.85
CA ARG A 80 -10.07 10.49 -2.95
C ARG A 80 -8.75 9.72 -3.04
N PRO A 81 -7.78 10.14 -3.88
CA PRO A 81 -6.47 9.49 -3.98
C PRO A 81 -5.73 9.39 -2.64
N LEU A 82 -5.87 10.38 -1.75
CA LEU A 82 -5.29 10.35 -0.41
C LEU A 82 -5.79 9.15 0.41
N THR A 83 -7.08 8.86 0.33
CA THR A 83 -7.66 7.71 1.03
C THR A 83 -7.15 6.41 0.45
N MET A 84 -7.08 6.28 -0.88
CA MET A 84 -6.48 5.11 -1.53
C MET A 84 -5.03 4.91 -1.08
N TRP A 85 -4.23 5.98 -1.05
CA TRP A 85 -2.85 5.94 -0.58
C TRP A 85 -2.76 5.43 0.86
N MET A 86 -3.57 5.96 1.78
CA MET A 86 -3.59 5.50 3.17
C MET A 86 -3.93 4.01 3.30
N TRP A 87 -4.89 3.53 2.50
CA TRP A 87 -5.23 2.11 2.44
C TRP A 87 -4.06 1.26 1.94
N VAL A 88 -3.36 1.68 0.87
CA VAL A 88 -2.16 0.97 0.40
C VAL A 88 -1.09 0.90 1.48
N GLN A 89 -0.84 2.01 2.19
CA GLN A 89 0.19 2.05 3.23
C GLN A 89 -0.13 1.16 4.43
N GLN A 90 -1.40 1.10 4.84
CA GLN A 90 -1.79 0.34 6.03
C GLN A 90 -2.09 -1.14 5.74
N ARG A 91 -2.65 -1.44 4.57
CA ARG A 91 -3.21 -2.77 4.25
C ARG A 91 -2.68 -3.38 2.95
N GLY A 92 -1.97 -2.60 2.13
CA GLY A 92 -1.42 -3.06 0.86
C GLY A 92 -2.35 -2.83 -0.33
N VAL A 93 -1.78 -3.00 -1.52
CA VAL A 93 -2.45 -2.76 -2.80
C VAL A 93 -3.58 -3.76 -3.06
N HIS A 94 -3.40 -5.03 -2.70
CA HIS A 94 -4.41 -6.07 -2.95
C HIS A 94 -5.67 -5.85 -2.12
N THR A 95 -5.53 -5.51 -0.84
CA THR A 95 -6.68 -5.15 0.00
C THR A 95 -7.41 -3.92 -0.55
N LEU A 96 -6.68 -2.89 -1.01
CA LEU A 96 -7.30 -1.74 -1.67
C LEU A 96 -8.09 -2.17 -2.92
N ALA A 97 -7.54 -3.07 -3.73
CA ALA A 97 -8.20 -3.59 -4.92
C ALA A 97 -9.52 -4.28 -4.58
N VAL A 98 -9.52 -5.16 -3.57
CA VAL A 98 -10.72 -5.85 -3.10
C VAL A 98 -11.78 -4.85 -2.64
N VAL A 99 -11.44 -3.91 -1.75
CA VAL A 99 -12.44 -2.98 -1.21
C VAL A 99 -13.00 -2.02 -2.27
N VAL A 100 -12.18 -1.55 -3.22
CA VAL A 100 -12.64 -0.68 -4.30
C VAL A 100 -13.47 -1.47 -5.32
N ALA A 101 -13.03 -2.69 -5.68
CA ALA A 101 -13.77 -3.55 -6.60
C ALA A 101 -15.12 -3.97 -6.01
N ALA A 102 -15.16 -4.26 -4.70
CA ALA A 102 -16.37 -4.56 -3.94
C ALA A 102 -17.26 -3.33 -3.67
N ASP A 103 -16.97 -2.18 -4.30
CA ASP A 103 -17.82 -1.00 -4.28
C ASP A 103 -18.02 -0.37 -2.88
N LEU A 104 -17.02 -0.47 -1.99
CA LEU A 104 -17.04 0.24 -0.72
C LEU A 104 -17.08 1.75 -0.93
N SER A 105 -17.94 2.45 -0.18
CA SER A 105 -18.06 3.90 -0.24
C SER A 105 -16.81 4.59 0.33
N HIS A 106 -16.56 5.83 -0.11
CA HIS A 106 -15.48 6.65 0.45
C HIS A 106 -15.60 6.82 1.97
N GLU A 107 -16.81 6.99 2.48
CA GLU A 107 -17.10 7.13 3.91
C GLU A 107 -16.79 5.86 4.69
N ALA A 108 -17.17 4.68 4.16
CA ALA A 108 -16.85 3.40 4.77
C ALA A 108 -15.32 3.18 4.84
N LEU A 109 -14.61 3.51 3.76
CA LEU A 109 -13.15 3.46 3.71
C LEU A 109 -12.50 4.37 4.76
N ILE A 110 -13.00 5.58 4.96
CA ILE A 110 -12.51 6.49 6.00
C ILE A 110 -12.85 5.95 7.40
N SER A 111 -14.06 5.43 7.60
CA SER A 111 -14.48 4.86 8.88
C SER A 111 -13.56 3.72 9.30
N HIS A 112 -13.26 2.78 8.41
CA HIS A 112 -12.33 1.68 8.70
C HIS A 112 -10.90 2.16 8.98
N LEU A 113 -10.40 3.19 8.25
CA LEU A 113 -9.10 3.80 8.55
C LEU A 113 -9.09 4.47 9.94
N ALA A 114 -10.16 5.19 10.30
CA ALA A 114 -10.26 5.90 11.57
C ALA A 114 -10.34 4.94 12.77
N HIS A 115 -11.04 3.83 12.62
CA HIS A 115 -11.17 2.81 13.67
C HIS A 115 -10.05 1.76 13.65
N GLY A 116 -9.14 1.81 12.66
CA GLY A 116 -8.10 0.80 12.49
C GLY A 116 -8.64 -0.60 12.19
N THR A 117 -9.88 -0.70 11.70
CA THR A 117 -10.54 -1.98 11.38
C THR A 117 -10.33 -2.35 9.91
N VAL A 118 -10.66 -3.59 9.54
CA VAL A 118 -10.71 -4.07 8.15
C VAL A 118 -12.10 -4.67 7.94
N PRO A 119 -12.78 -4.38 6.82
CA PRO A 119 -14.02 -5.08 6.49
C PRO A 119 -13.75 -6.57 6.29
N ASP A 120 -14.80 -7.39 6.36
CA ASP A 120 -14.67 -8.83 6.10
C ASP A 120 -14.23 -9.06 4.65
N LEU A 121 -12.93 -9.35 4.47
CA LEU A 121 -12.34 -9.50 3.15
C LEU A 121 -12.89 -10.71 2.42
N ALA A 122 -13.28 -11.77 3.12
CA ALA A 122 -13.83 -12.97 2.49
C ALA A 122 -15.17 -12.66 1.81
N GLU A 123 -16.01 -11.86 2.47
CA GLU A 123 -17.27 -11.39 1.89
C GLU A 123 -17.00 -10.42 0.72
N LEU A 124 -16.11 -9.45 0.90
CA LEU A 124 -15.80 -8.47 -0.14
C LEU A 124 -15.13 -9.08 -1.37
N GLU A 125 -14.35 -10.15 -1.23
CA GLU A 125 -13.76 -10.88 -2.35
C GLU A 125 -14.83 -11.46 -3.29
N VAL A 126 -15.96 -11.92 -2.74
CA VAL A 126 -17.09 -12.41 -3.56
C VAL A 126 -17.66 -11.26 -4.37
N PHE A 127 -17.91 -10.11 -3.75
CA PHE A 127 -18.41 -8.93 -4.46
C PHE A 127 -17.40 -8.38 -5.47
N ALA A 128 -16.11 -8.36 -5.15
CA ALA A 128 -15.06 -7.95 -6.05
C ALA A 128 -14.98 -8.86 -7.29
N ALA A 129 -15.11 -10.19 -7.10
CA ALA A 129 -15.13 -11.15 -8.19
C ALA A 129 -16.37 -10.96 -9.10
N LEU A 130 -17.55 -10.74 -8.52
CA LEU A 130 -18.77 -10.41 -9.27
C LEU A 130 -18.62 -9.12 -10.09
N ASN A 131 -17.81 -8.19 -9.60
CA ASN A 131 -17.50 -6.92 -10.24
C ASN A 131 -16.34 -7.00 -11.25
N GLY A 132 -15.84 -8.19 -11.56
CA GLY A 132 -14.84 -8.42 -12.60
C GLY A 132 -13.39 -8.31 -12.13
N LEU A 133 -13.13 -8.25 -10.81
CA LEU A 133 -11.76 -8.40 -10.30
C LEU A 133 -11.37 -9.88 -10.42
N THR A 134 -10.40 -10.18 -11.28
CA THR A 134 -9.90 -11.55 -11.44
C THR A 134 -9.09 -11.97 -10.23
N ARG A 135 -9.18 -13.25 -9.85
CA ARG A 135 -8.56 -13.82 -8.63
C ARG A 135 -7.04 -13.65 -8.55
N SER A 136 -6.39 -13.28 -9.66
CA SER A 136 -4.95 -13.01 -9.72
C SER A 136 -4.51 -11.86 -8.81
N ALA A 137 -5.40 -10.91 -8.49
CA ALA A 137 -5.12 -9.85 -7.50
C ALA A 137 -5.47 -10.20 -6.05
N ALA A 138 -6.20 -11.31 -5.83
CA ALA A 138 -6.66 -11.72 -4.50
C ALA A 138 -5.70 -12.69 -3.81
N GLU A 139 -4.71 -13.24 -4.52
CA GLU A 139 -3.67 -14.04 -3.86
C GLU A 139 -2.79 -13.07 -3.07
N PRO A 140 -2.89 -13.05 -1.72
CA PRO A 140 -1.99 -12.24 -0.93
C PRO A 140 -0.62 -12.83 -1.20
N THR A 141 0.26 -12.06 -1.83
CA THR A 141 1.68 -12.42 -1.88
C THR A 141 2.09 -12.59 -0.42
N ARG A 142 2.18 -13.86 0.00
CA ARG A 142 2.64 -14.29 1.31
C ARG A 142 3.88 -13.45 1.59
N PRO A 143 3.99 -12.77 2.75
CA PRO A 143 5.15 -11.95 3.01
C PRO A 143 6.37 -12.82 2.76
N VAL A 144 7.15 -12.46 1.75
CA VAL A 144 8.49 -12.99 1.58
C VAL A 144 9.19 -12.49 2.84
N VAL A 145 9.22 -13.35 3.85
CA VAL A 145 10.20 -13.27 4.91
C VAL A 145 11.50 -13.28 4.14
N VAL A 146 12.07 -12.10 3.94
CA VAL A 146 13.47 -11.96 3.57
C VAL A 146 14.20 -12.60 4.73
N THR A 147 14.43 -13.91 4.64
CA THR A 147 15.47 -14.57 5.39
C THR A 147 16.72 -13.81 5.00
N ALA A 148 17.13 -12.90 5.88
CA ALA A 148 18.36 -12.17 5.77
C ALA A 148 19.43 -13.21 5.43
N ALA A 149 19.91 -13.16 4.19
CA ALA A 149 21.05 -13.93 3.75
C ALA A 149 22.13 -13.71 4.80
N ALA A 150 22.64 -14.82 5.32
CA ALA A 150 23.66 -14.86 6.35
C ALA A 150 24.81 -13.90 6.01
N VAL A 151 24.79 -12.72 6.64
CA VAL A 151 25.96 -11.86 6.71
C VAL A 151 26.89 -12.56 7.69
N ALA A 152 27.98 -13.11 7.14
CA ALA A 152 29.05 -13.71 7.90
C ALA A 152 29.46 -12.77 9.06
N PRO A 153 29.64 -13.29 10.30
CA PRO A 153 30.08 -12.47 11.41
C PRO A 153 31.53 -12.04 11.17
N SER A 154 31.71 -10.77 10.77
CA SER A 154 33.00 -10.12 10.81
C SER A 154 33.38 -9.92 12.27
N ALA A 155 34.49 -10.53 12.67
CA ALA A 155 35.02 -10.53 14.03
C ALA A 155 35.14 -9.11 14.58
N ARG A 156 34.33 -8.79 15.59
CA ARG A 156 34.42 -7.56 16.37
C ARG A 156 35.36 -7.81 17.55
N PRO A 157 36.41 -6.99 17.77
CA PRO A 157 37.26 -7.14 18.94
C PRO A 157 36.47 -6.82 20.22
N ALA A 158 36.77 -7.60 21.26
CA ALA A 158 36.11 -7.57 22.56
C ALA A 158 36.23 -6.21 23.24
N ALA A 159 35.08 -5.67 23.66
CA ALA A 159 35.00 -4.54 24.58
C ALA A 159 34.56 -5.05 25.97
N PRO A 160 35.06 -4.45 27.06
CA PRO A 160 34.93 -4.99 28.41
C PRO A 160 33.49 -4.98 28.94
N SER A 161 33.16 -6.06 29.64
CA SER A 161 31.91 -6.29 30.34
C SER A 161 31.70 -5.27 31.48
N VAL A 162 30.81 -4.30 31.25
CA VAL A 162 30.25 -3.45 32.31
C VAL A 162 29.08 -4.20 32.94
N THR A 163 29.29 -4.69 34.15
CA THR A 163 28.25 -5.23 35.04
C THR A 163 27.41 -4.08 35.60
N ALA A 164 26.34 -3.72 34.90
CA ALA A 164 25.31 -2.86 35.47
C ALA A 164 24.37 -3.71 36.35
N ARG A 165 24.62 -3.66 37.66
CA ARG A 165 23.71 -4.11 38.70
C ARG A 165 22.49 -3.16 38.69
N HIS A 166 21.32 -3.67 38.36
CA HIS A 166 20.05 -2.96 38.54
C HIS A 166 19.17 -3.79 39.46
N ASP A 167 19.28 -3.49 40.76
CA ASP A 167 18.29 -3.85 41.76
C ASP A 167 17.05 -3.00 41.50
N VAL A 168 16.05 -3.56 40.80
CA VAL A 168 14.72 -2.97 40.69
C VAL A 168 13.79 -3.79 41.56
N ALA A 169 13.33 -3.18 42.66
CA ALA A 169 12.32 -3.72 43.55
C ALA A 169 11.01 -4.01 42.77
N PRO A 170 10.31 -5.11 43.04
CA PRO A 170 9.04 -5.43 42.40
C PRO A 170 7.95 -4.46 42.88
N GLY A 171 7.75 -3.37 42.13
CA GLY A 171 6.57 -2.53 42.26
C GLY A 171 5.34 -3.30 41.79
N ALA A 172 4.35 -3.43 42.68
CA ALA A 172 3.10 -4.13 42.42
C ALA A 172 2.43 -3.60 41.14
N LEU A 173 2.14 -4.51 40.22
CA LEU A 173 1.33 -4.22 39.04
C LEU A 173 -0.08 -3.75 39.48
N PRO A 174 -0.67 -2.76 38.80
CA PRO A 174 -2.04 -2.34 39.10
C PRO A 174 -3.02 -3.50 38.84
N PRO A 175 -4.04 -3.67 39.68
CA PRO A 175 -4.97 -4.79 39.57
C PRO A 175 -5.77 -4.71 38.27
N VAL A 176 -5.83 -5.83 37.54
CA VAL A 176 -6.72 -5.99 36.39
C VAL A 176 -8.14 -6.10 36.91
N VAL A 177 -8.96 -5.09 36.64
CA VAL A 177 -10.36 -5.04 37.08
C VAL A 177 -11.22 -5.83 36.09
N ALA A 178 -12.09 -6.69 36.62
CA ALA A 178 -13.01 -7.50 35.83
C ALA A 178 -14.01 -6.63 35.04
N PRO A 179 -14.46 -7.08 33.86
CA PRO A 179 -15.45 -6.34 33.06
C PRO A 179 -16.75 -6.16 33.86
N GLY A 180 -17.11 -4.89 34.13
CA GLY A 180 -18.36 -4.52 34.81
C GLY A 180 -18.20 -3.59 36.01
N THR A 181 -16.99 -3.39 36.55
CA THR A 181 -16.74 -2.50 37.69
C THR A 181 -15.91 -1.28 37.27
N TRP A 182 -16.57 -0.32 36.63
CA TRP A 182 -15.95 0.99 36.41
C TRP A 182 -15.98 1.81 37.71
N PRO A 183 -14.90 2.50 38.09
CA PRO A 183 -14.83 3.30 39.32
C PRO A 183 -15.60 4.62 39.24
N TYR A 184 -16.18 4.92 38.09
CA TYR A 184 -17.09 6.05 37.92
C TYR A 184 -18.49 5.54 38.24
N GLY A 185 -19.14 6.17 39.22
CA GLY A 185 -20.49 5.83 39.67
C GLY A 185 -21.51 5.77 38.53
N ASP A 186 -22.68 5.24 38.86
CA ASP A 186 -23.81 4.99 37.95
C ASP A 186 -24.00 6.15 36.96
N ILE A 187 -24.11 5.85 35.67
CA ILE A 187 -24.21 6.84 34.57
C ILE A 187 -25.36 7.84 34.80
N ARG A 188 -26.35 7.45 35.60
CA ARG A 188 -27.47 8.31 36.03
C ARG A 188 -27.02 9.53 36.82
N ASP A 189 -25.92 9.46 37.56
CA ASP A 189 -25.34 10.59 38.29
C ASP A 189 -24.65 11.59 37.34
N ILE A 190 -24.14 11.13 36.19
CA ILE A 190 -23.50 11.97 35.17
C ILE A 190 -24.53 12.69 34.30
N LEU A 191 -25.70 12.08 34.09
CA LEU A 191 -26.73 12.61 33.19
C LEU A 191 -27.75 13.53 33.85
N GLY A 192 -27.53 13.94 35.10
CA GLY A 192 -28.29 15.04 35.72
C GLY A 192 -29.80 14.83 35.68
N GLY A 193 -30.27 13.66 36.13
CA GLY A 193 -31.69 13.36 36.25
C GLY A 193 -32.39 14.26 37.28
N SER A 194 -32.79 15.46 36.87
CA SER A 194 -33.82 16.23 37.57
C SER A 194 -35.18 15.81 37.00
N ALA A 195 -35.82 14.89 37.70
CA ALA A 195 -37.26 14.71 37.60
C ALA A 195 -37.92 15.83 38.41
N ALA A 196 -38.62 16.73 37.71
CA ALA A 196 -39.69 17.56 38.23
C ALA A 196 -40.79 17.63 37.17
#